data_AF-A0A955GD09-F1
#
_entry.id   AF-A0A955GD09-F1
#
_cell.length_a   1.000
_cell.length_b   1.000
_cell.length_c   1.000
_cell.angle_alpha   90.00
_cell.angle_beta   90.00
_cell.angle_gamma   90.00
#
_symmetry.space_group_name_H-M   'P 1'
#
loop_
_entity.id
_entity.type
_entity.pdbx_description
1 polymer ?
#
loop_
_entity_poly.entity_id
_entity_poly.type
_entity_poly.pdbx_seq_one_letter_code
_entity_poly.pdbx_strand_id
1 'polypeptide(L)' 'MIIYTSKTCGKCPTVKKFLKLKNIPFEERDTANQEYLEEATKYGNILPVVVQGDRYVLGGNLSGIMELV' A
#
# COMPACT_ATOMS: atom_id res chain seq x y z
N MET A 1 9.39 0.76 1.86
CA MET A 1 7.97 1.01 1.60
C MET A 1 7.18 -0.26 1.84
N ILE A 2 6.09 -0.20 2.58
CA ILE A 2 5.15 -1.31 2.78
C ILE A 2 3.88 -1.00 2.00
N ILE A 3 3.34 -1.99 1.30
CA ILE A 3 2.01 -1.91 0.68
C ILE A 3 1.10 -2.98 1.29
N TYR A 4 0.05 -2.55 1.96
CA TYR A 4 -1.02 -3.44 2.39
C TYR A 4 -2.01 -3.63 1.26
N THR A 5 -2.32 -4.88 0.94
CA THR A 5 -3.17 -5.28 -0.18
C THR A 5 -4.20 -6.32 0.23
N SER A 6 -5.16 -6.59 -0.64
CA SER A 6 -6.04 -7.76 -0.53
C SER A 6 -6.35 -8.30 -1.92
N LYS A 7 -6.82 -9.55 -1.99
CA LYS A 7 -7.27 -10.17 -3.25
C LYS A 7 -8.47 -9.47 -3.89
N THR A 8 -9.30 -8.80 -3.09
CA THR A 8 -10.50 -8.07 -3.56
C THR A 8 -10.23 -6.60 -3.88
N CYS A 9 -9.01 -6.13 -3.67
CA CYS A 9 -8.61 -4.75 -3.90
C CYS A 9 -8.31 -4.47 -5.38
N GLY A 10 -9.27 -3.85 -6.09
CA GLY A 10 -9.13 -3.54 -7.51
C GLY A 10 -7.97 -2.58 -7.86
N LYS A 11 -7.57 -1.69 -6.94
CA LYS A 11 -6.48 -0.71 -7.18
C LYS A 11 -5.08 -1.24 -6.82
N CYS A 12 -4.99 -2.31 -6.03
CA CYS A 12 -3.71 -2.83 -5.54
C CYS A 12 -2.77 -3.28 -6.68
N PRO A 13 -3.23 -3.98 -7.74
CA PRO A 13 -2.38 -4.33 -8.88
C PRO A 13 -1.76 -3.10 -9.57
N THR A 14 -2.54 -2.02 -9.72
CA THR A 14 -2.08 -0.77 -10.35
C THR A 14 -0.97 -0.12 -9.54
N VAL A 15 -1.13 -0.01 -8.22
CA VAL A 15 -0.08 0.57 -7.35
C VAL A 15 1.19 -0.27 -7.37
N LYS A 16 1.08 -1.60 -7.27
CA LYS A 16 2.25 -2.49 -7.36
C LYS A 16 2.98 -2.35 -8.69
N LYS A 17 2.24 -2.28 -9.80
CA LYS A 17 2.82 -2.06 -11.14
C LYS A 17 3.52 -0.71 -11.20
N PHE A 18 2.91 0.34 -10.67
CA PHE A 18 3.50 1.68 -10.62
C PHE A 18 4.84 1.70 -9.87
N LEU A 19 4.88 1.13 -8.65
CA LEU A 19 6.11 1.05 -7.85
C LEU A 19 7.22 0.27 -8.57
N LYS A 20 6.87 -0.87 -9.18
CA LYS A 20 7.83 -1.66 -10.00
C LYS A 20 8.37 -0.86 -11.18
N LEU A 21 7.51 -0.17 -11.93
CA LEU A 21 7.92 0.66 -13.08
C LEU A 21 8.84 1.81 -12.68
N LYS A 22 8.70 2.32 -11.45
CA LYS A 22 9.56 3.37 -10.89
C LYS A 22 10.80 2.84 -10.18
N ASN A 23 11.02 1.52 -10.19
CA ASN A 23 12.11 0.85 -9.46
C ASN A 23 12.11 1.16 -7.95
N ILE A 24 10.93 1.40 -7.37
CA ILE A 24 10.78 1.65 -5.93
C ILE A 24 10.65 0.29 -5.23
N PRO A 25 11.58 -0.08 -4.33
CA PRO A 25 11.47 -1.32 -3.58
C PRO A 25 10.33 -1.24 -2.57
N PHE A 26 9.52 -2.30 -2.51
CA PHE A 26 8.42 -2.41 -1.55
C PHE A 26 8.23 -3.84 -1.06
N GLU A 27 7.71 -3.96 0.15
CA GLU A 27 7.21 -5.19 0.75
C GLU A 27 5.69 -5.23 0.60
N GLU A 28 5.14 -6.31 0.04
CA GLU A 28 3.70 -6.54 -0.01
C GLU A 28 3.23 -7.33 1.22
N ARG A 29 2.23 -6.79 1.91
CA ARG A 29 1.54 -7.43 3.04
C ARG A 29 0.07 -7.65 2.71
N ASP A 30 -0.32 -8.90 2.51
CA ASP A 30 -1.71 -9.27 2.22
C ASP A 30 -2.54 -9.29 3.53
N THR A 31 -3.61 -8.50 3.58
CA THR A 31 -4.51 -8.42 4.75
C THR A 31 -5.38 -9.67 4.93
N ALA A 32 -5.21 -10.71 4.12
CA ALA A 32 -5.66 -12.06 4.47
C ALA A 32 -4.92 -12.60 5.71
N ASN A 33 -3.73 -12.07 6.03
CA ASN A 33 -3.10 -12.25 7.32
C ASN A 33 -3.70 -11.26 8.34
N GLN A 34 -4.18 -11.79 9.47
CA GLN A 34 -4.79 -11.02 10.55
C GLN A 34 -3.85 -9.93 11.12
N GLU A 35 -2.57 -10.22 11.29
CA GLU A 35 -1.58 -9.25 11.77
C GLU A 35 -1.44 -8.07 10.81
N TYR A 36 -1.38 -8.35 9.50
CA TYR A 36 -1.28 -7.31 8.48
C TYR A 36 -2.59 -6.52 8.33
N LEU A 37 -3.74 -7.14 8.58
CA LEU A 37 -5.02 -6.44 8.67
C LEU A 37 -5.05 -5.48 9.86
N GLU A 38 -4.63 -5.93 11.04
CA GLU A 38 -4.54 -5.11 12.25
C GLU A 38 -3.54 -3.96 12.09
N GLU A 39 -2.44 -4.17 11.39
CA GLU A 39 -1.53 -3.09 11.02
C GLU A 39 -2.18 -2.10 10.04
N ALA A 40 -2.80 -2.59 8.96
CA ALA A 40 -3.40 -1.74 7.93
C ALA A 40 -4.52 -0.85 8.49
N THR A 41 -5.35 -1.40 9.39
CA THR A 41 -6.47 -0.68 10.01
C THR A 41 -6.03 0.47 10.91
N LYS A 42 -4.78 0.50 11.39
CA LYS A 42 -4.21 1.66 12.10
C LYS A 42 -4.10 2.90 11.21
N TYR A 43 -3.94 2.72 9.90
CA TYR A 43 -3.84 3.81 8.93
C TYR A 43 -5.21 4.17 8.32
N GLY A 44 -6.09 3.19 8.18
CA GLY A 44 -7.47 3.38 7.72
C GLY A 44 -8.10 2.12 7.12
N ASN A 45 -9.35 2.26 6.69
CA ASN A 45 -10.18 1.14 6.20
C ASN A 45 -10.23 1.04 4.66
N ILE A 46 -9.24 1.60 3.96
CA ILE A 46 -9.19 1.67 2.49
C ILE A 46 -7.86 1.09 2.00
N LEU A 47 -7.94 0.11 1.11
CA LEU A 47 -6.78 -0.46 0.41
C LEU A 47 -6.60 0.12 -1.00
N PRO A 48 -5.36 0.12 -1.55
CA PRO A 48 -4.11 -0.19 -0.85
C PRO A 48 -3.75 0.91 0.15
N VAL A 49 -3.06 0.52 1.23
CA VAL A 49 -2.34 1.44 2.11
C VAL A 49 -0.86 1.36 1.76
N VAL A 50 -0.23 2.48 1.44
CA VAL A 50 1.21 2.57 1.20
C VAL A 50 1.84 3.34 2.34
N VAL A 51 2.84 2.75 3.00
CA VAL A 51 3.52 3.31 4.17
C VAL A 51 5.01 3.45 3.93
N GLN A 52 5.57 4.59 4.30
CA GLN A 52 7.00 4.90 4.26
C GLN A 52 7.37 5.72 5.50
N GLY A 53 8.06 5.10 6.47
CA GLY A 53 8.29 5.71 7.77
C GLY A 53 6.98 6.06 8.46
N ASP A 54 6.85 7.30 8.93
CA ASP A 54 5.65 7.80 9.63
C ASP A 54 4.56 8.32 8.67
N ARG A 55 4.79 8.27 7.36
CA ARG A 55 3.87 8.78 6.34
C ARG A 55 3.17 7.63 5.62
N TYR A 56 1.91 7.87 5.25
CA TYR A 56 1.11 6.89 4.54
C TYR A 56 0.15 7.53 3.54
N VAL A 57 -0.29 6.72 2.56
CA VAL A 57 -1.27 7.09 1.54
C VAL A 57 -2.30 5.97 1.38
N LEU A 58 -3.57 6.35 1.31
CA LEU A 58 -4.70 5.43 1.18
C LEU A 58 -5.26 5.42 -0.25
N GLY A 59 -5.89 4.31 -0.64
CA GLY A 59 -6.77 4.23 -1.80
C GLY A 59 -6.11 4.37 -3.17
N GLY A 60 -4.77 4.21 -3.22
CA GLY A 60 -3.99 4.21 -4.45
C GLY A 60 -3.80 5.57 -5.12
N ASN A 61 -3.74 6.65 -4.34
CA ASN A 61 -3.33 7.97 -4.85
C ASN A 61 -1.85 7.94 -5.28
N LEU A 62 -1.61 7.81 -6.59
CA LEU A 62 -0.26 7.68 -7.13
C LEU A 62 0.61 8.92 -6.93
N SER A 63 0.03 10.13 -7.03
CA SER A 63 0.76 11.37 -6.79
C SER A 63 1.22 11.46 -5.34
N GLY A 64 0.32 11.15 -4.39
CA GLY A 64 0.67 11.11 -2.98
C GLY A 64 1.75 10.05 -2.68
N ILE A 65 1.70 8.89 -3.34
CA ILE A 65 2.72 7.85 -3.19
C ILE A 65 4.10 8.35 -3.67
N MET A 66 4.17 9.15 -4.73
CA MET A 66 5.43 9.74 -5.18
C MET A 66 6.00 10.76 -4.20
N GLU A 67 5.14 11.46 -3.45
CA GLU A 67 5.59 12.39 -2.41
C GLU A 67 6.15 11.67 -1.16
N LEU A 68 5.97 10.35 -1.04
CA LEU A 68 6.56 9.54 0.02
C LEU A 68 8.02 9.14 -0.25
N VAL A 69 8.48 9.24 -1.51
CA VAL A 69 9.79 8.77 -1.98
C VAL A 69 10.86 9.84 -1.77
#